data_AF-A0A7X5I938-F1
#
_entry.id   AF-A0A7X5I938-F1
#
_cell.length_a   1.000
_cell.length_b   1.000
_cell.length_c   1.000
_cell.angle_alpha   90.00
_cell.angle_beta   90.00
_cell.angle_gamma   90.00
#
_symmetry.space_group_name_H-M   'P 1'
#
loop_
_entity.id
_entity.type
_entity.pdbx_description
1 polymer ?
#
loop_
_entity_poly.entity_id
_entity_poly.type
_entity_poly.pdbx_seq_one_letter_code
_entity_poly.pdbx_strand_id
1 'polypeptide(L)'
;MKLYLKNTPVYDIDNNNLLDKQRAPGILQKHPSNETFSNWLHSRYSSNTNAFARISLSREVLDKETHIFNLSDCYWIADDNTISFENASPYLNNHKDYTIPTFYTNGYLTKRWISSTQLLKCGTNIEIEIECSRLTRLCHIPCAKVTHYAKNAIVIENFTSKDVMFEAADVSGRFNPDNFNEADILHLFHLKGFHMILTDAIFGNGDRHAGNFGYLRDANTGEYLSMAPLYDFDHALDAKGTTDNLLLDAINISKSNKQYKEEAIRISTIIANNTSNEVFRKRASCILKQLKE
;
A
#
# COMPACT_ATOMS: atom_id res chain seq x y z
N MET A 1 -21.82 16.87 8.81
CA MET A 1 -20.76 15.87 8.72
C MET A 1 -19.36 16.47 8.56
N LYS A 2 -18.37 15.90 9.27
CA LYS A 2 -16.95 16.24 9.17
C LYS A 2 -16.11 14.97 9.02
N LEU A 3 -14.99 15.08 8.32
CA LEU A 3 -13.92 14.10 8.32
C LEU A 3 -13.01 14.37 9.53
N TYR A 4 -12.68 13.32 10.26
CA TYR A 4 -11.78 13.36 11.41
C TYR A 4 -10.56 12.49 11.15
N LEU A 5 -9.39 12.93 11.65
CA LEU A 5 -8.26 12.06 11.95
C LEU A 5 -8.24 11.86 13.46
N LYS A 6 -8.48 10.62 13.91
CA LYS A 6 -8.75 10.33 15.33
C LYS A 6 -9.80 11.30 15.87
N ASN A 7 -9.55 12.05 16.94
CA ASN A 7 -10.53 12.97 17.52
C ASN A 7 -10.42 14.41 16.98
N THR A 8 -9.61 14.65 15.95
CA THR A 8 -9.40 15.99 15.38
C THR A 8 -10.15 16.14 14.06
N PRO A 9 -11.09 17.09 13.93
CA PRO A 9 -11.74 17.35 12.65
C PRO A 9 -10.74 17.96 11.66
N VAL A 10 -10.65 17.39 10.46
CA VAL A 10 -9.68 17.80 9.44
C VAL A 10 -10.34 18.44 8.23
N TYR A 11 -11.58 18.10 7.93
CA TYR A 11 -12.33 18.64 6.80
C TYR A 11 -13.82 18.71 7.11
N ASP A 12 -14.44 19.86 6.88
CA ASP A 12 -15.87 20.11 7.01
C ASP A 12 -16.55 19.84 5.67
N ILE A 13 -17.26 18.72 5.59
CA ILE A 13 -17.85 18.23 4.34
C ILE A 13 -19.06 19.08 3.96
N ASP A 14 -19.88 19.45 4.94
CA ASP A 14 -21.10 20.24 4.71
C ASP A 14 -20.75 21.64 4.21
N ASN A 15 -19.69 22.24 4.77
CA ASN A 15 -19.26 23.60 4.44
C ASN A 15 -18.14 23.66 3.39
N ASN A 16 -17.72 22.51 2.85
CA ASN A 16 -16.66 22.41 1.85
C ASN A 16 -15.37 23.14 2.28
N ASN A 17 -14.92 22.90 3.52
CA ASN A 17 -13.87 23.69 4.16
C ASN A 17 -12.79 22.82 4.81
N LEU A 18 -11.52 23.08 4.51
CA LEU A 18 -10.39 22.39 5.14
C LEU A 18 -10.11 22.99 6.53
N LEU A 19 -10.14 22.15 7.56
CA LEU A 19 -10.01 22.57 8.97
C LEU A 19 -8.59 22.38 9.51
N ASP A 20 -7.95 21.26 9.17
CA ASP A 20 -6.56 20.97 9.55
C ASP A 20 -5.82 20.40 8.34
N LYS A 21 -4.99 21.27 7.74
CA LYS A 21 -4.21 20.92 6.56
C LYS A 21 -3.18 19.84 6.82
N GLN A 22 -2.51 19.82 7.97
CA GLN A 22 -1.44 18.85 8.24
C GLN A 22 -2.01 17.44 8.41
N ARG A 23 -3.16 17.34 9.09
CA ARG A 23 -3.83 16.08 9.37
C ARG A 23 -4.75 15.59 8.26
N ALA A 24 -5.10 16.42 7.28
CA ALA A 24 -5.94 15.99 6.17
C ALA A 24 -5.24 14.96 5.25
N PRO A 25 -6.00 14.17 4.47
CA PRO A 25 -5.46 13.37 3.37
C PRO A 25 -4.64 14.21 2.40
N GLY A 26 -3.53 13.68 1.89
CA GLY A 26 -2.56 14.40 1.07
C GLY A 26 -3.18 15.18 -0.09
N ILE A 27 -4.07 14.56 -0.85
CA ILE A 27 -4.78 15.21 -1.96
C ILE A 27 -5.64 16.41 -1.51
N LEU A 28 -6.28 16.33 -0.33
CA LEU A 28 -7.05 17.43 0.25
C LEU A 28 -6.16 18.56 0.78
N GLN A 29 -4.90 18.29 1.13
CA GLN A 29 -3.94 19.35 1.47
C GLN A 29 -3.59 20.22 0.26
N LYS A 30 -3.67 19.65 -0.95
CA LYS A 30 -3.32 20.32 -2.21
C LYS A 30 -4.53 20.96 -2.86
N HIS A 31 -5.64 20.24 -2.89
CA HIS A 31 -6.85 20.61 -3.62
C HIS A 31 -8.08 20.40 -2.71
N PRO A 32 -8.28 21.25 -1.69
CA PRO A 32 -9.43 21.09 -0.79
C PRO A 32 -10.74 21.37 -1.53
N SER A 33 -11.55 20.34 -1.70
CA SER A 33 -12.91 20.45 -2.24
C SER A 33 -13.71 19.18 -1.94
N ASN A 34 -15.05 19.27 -1.99
CA ASN A 34 -15.95 18.14 -1.83
C ASN A 34 -15.80 17.12 -2.97
N GLU A 35 -15.43 17.56 -4.16
CA GLU A 35 -15.09 16.69 -5.28
C GLU A 35 -13.84 15.87 -4.95
N THR A 36 -12.78 16.53 -4.49
CA THR A 36 -11.53 15.86 -4.08
C THR A 36 -11.74 14.94 -2.89
N PHE A 37 -12.54 15.35 -1.89
CA PHE A 37 -12.94 14.49 -0.78
C PHE A 37 -13.69 13.26 -1.27
N SER A 38 -14.64 13.44 -2.19
CA SER A 38 -15.39 12.33 -2.78
C SER A 38 -14.46 11.37 -3.51
N ASN A 39 -13.54 11.86 -4.33
CA ASN A 39 -12.58 11.02 -5.05
C ASN A 39 -11.64 10.25 -4.09
N TRP A 40 -11.15 10.92 -3.05
CA TRP A 40 -10.37 10.27 -1.99
C TRP A 40 -11.19 9.19 -1.27
N LEU A 41 -12.43 9.47 -0.90
CA LEU A 41 -13.31 8.50 -0.27
C LEU A 41 -13.56 7.29 -1.17
N HIS A 42 -13.76 7.53 -2.48
CA HIS A 42 -13.96 6.46 -3.46
C HIS A 42 -12.77 5.50 -3.55
N SER A 43 -11.54 6.02 -3.42
CA SER A 43 -10.32 5.19 -3.42
C SER A 43 -10.23 4.22 -2.23
N ARG A 44 -10.96 4.49 -1.15
CA ARG A 44 -10.97 3.65 0.06
C ARG A 44 -11.90 2.46 -0.09
N TYR A 45 -12.95 2.55 -0.92
CA TYR A 45 -13.93 1.46 -1.00
C TYR A 45 -13.33 0.18 -1.58
N SER A 46 -13.83 -0.94 -1.08
CA SER A 46 -13.62 -2.24 -1.69
C SER A 46 -14.21 -2.28 -3.10
N SER A 47 -13.48 -2.91 -4.02
CA SER A 47 -13.98 -3.18 -5.37
C SER A 47 -15.25 -4.05 -5.32
N ASN A 48 -16.15 -3.89 -6.30
CA ASN A 48 -17.33 -4.75 -6.46
C ASN A 48 -16.96 -6.24 -6.73
N THR A 49 -15.71 -6.50 -7.11
CA THR A 49 -15.15 -7.85 -7.28
C THR A 49 -14.71 -8.49 -5.96
N ASN A 50 -14.61 -7.72 -4.86
CA ASN A 50 -14.35 -8.27 -3.54
C ASN A 50 -15.61 -8.97 -3.00
N ALA A 51 -15.62 -10.31 -3.05
CA ALA A 51 -16.78 -11.09 -2.64
C ALA A 51 -17.16 -10.91 -1.16
N PHE A 52 -16.19 -10.56 -0.29
CA PHE A 52 -16.44 -10.32 1.13
C PHE A 52 -17.10 -8.97 1.44
N ALA A 53 -17.04 -8.03 0.50
CA ALA A 53 -17.54 -6.67 0.68
C ALA A 53 -18.87 -6.40 -0.08
N ARG A 54 -19.50 -7.44 -0.62
CA ARG A 54 -20.77 -7.30 -1.35
C ARG A 54 -21.92 -7.09 -0.37
N ILE A 55 -22.62 -5.97 -0.53
CA ILE A 55 -23.78 -5.59 0.29
C ILE A 55 -24.98 -5.20 -0.57
N SER A 56 -26.17 -5.26 0.03
CA SER A 56 -27.43 -4.83 -0.58
C SER A 56 -27.89 -3.43 -0.15
N LEU A 57 -27.21 -2.79 0.80
CA LEU A 57 -27.52 -1.44 1.27
C LEU A 57 -26.93 -0.36 0.36
N SER A 58 -27.52 0.83 0.36
CA SER A 58 -26.93 2.00 -0.31
C SER A 58 -25.68 2.46 0.43
N ARG A 59 -24.69 2.97 -0.33
CA ARG A 59 -23.40 3.41 0.23
C ARG A 59 -23.56 4.55 1.24
N GLU A 60 -24.46 5.49 0.98
CA GLU A 60 -24.70 6.63 1.87
C GLU A 60 -25.15 6.19 3.27
N VAL A 61 -26.03 5.20 3.35
CA VAL A 61 -26.47 4.63 4.64
C VAL A 61 -25.31 3.91 5.32
N LEU A 62 -24.56 3.10 4.56
CA LEU A 62 -23.42 2.36 5.09
C LEU A 62 -22.34 3.29 5.66
N ASP A 63 -21.99 4.35 4.93
CA ASP A 63 -20.94 5.28 5.34
C ASP A 63 -21.30 6.01 6.62
N LYS A 64 -22.58 6.38 6.77
CA LYS A 64 -23.09 7.01 7.99
C LYS A 64 -23.10 6.05 9.17
N GLU A 65 -23.55 4.81 8.97
CA GLU A 65 -23.66 3.81 10.04
C GLU A 65 -22.30 3.27 10.50
N THR A 66 -21.36 3.12 9.57
CA THR A 66 -20.04 2.53 9.84
C THR A 66 -18.95 3.57 10.09
N HIS A 67 -19.27 4.85 9.90
CA HIS A 67 -18.34 5.97 10.00
C HIS A 67 -17.10 5.84 9.09
N ILE A 68 -17.17 5.02 8.05
CA ILE A 68 -16.08 4.77 7.09
C ILE A 68 -14.75 4.36 7.72
N PHE A 69 -14.79 3.67 8.88
CA PHE A 69 -13.59 3.18 9.54
C PHE A 69 -12.87 2.13 8.70
N ASN A 70 -11.54 2.18 8.74
CA ASN A 70 -10.64 1.24 8.06
C ASN A 70 -9.54 0.77 9.03
N LEU A 71 -8.78 -0.24 8.61
CA LEU A 71 -7.56 -0.73 9.25
C LEU A 71 -6.30 -0.45 8.41
N SER A 72 -6.39 0.42 7.40
CA SER A 72 -5.23 1.01 6.72
C SER A 72 -4.95 2.45 7.20
N ASP A 73 -5.96 3.17 7.69
CA ASP A 73 -5.82 4.55 8.14
C ASP A 73 -6.65 4.83 9.40
N CYS A 74 -6.57 6.05 9.94
CA CYS A 74 -7.31 6.48 11.13
C CYS A 74 -8.37 7.55 10.83
N TYR A 75 -8.83 7.63 9.59
CA TYR A 75 -9.86 8.58 9.18
C TYR A 75 -11.26 8.00 9.33
N TRP A 76 -12.20 8.83 9.75
CA TRP A 76 -13.61 8.49 9.89
C TRP A 76 -14.49 9.74 9.76
N ILE A 77 -15.78 9.55 9.49
CA ILE A 77 -16.76 10.65 9.41
C ILE A 77 -17.71 10.62 10.59
N ALA A 78 -18.08 11.81 11.07
CA ALA A 78 -19.08 11.98 12.11
C ALA A 78 -19.80 13.32 11.97
N ASP A 79 -21.03 13.39 12.48
CA ASP A 79 -21.83 14.62 12.53
C ASP A 79 -21.48 15.48 13.75
N ASP A 80 -21.02 14.89 14.87
CA ASP A 80 -20.67 15.59 16.12
C ASP A 80 -19.70 14.77 17.02
N ASN A 81 -19.30 15.35 18.16
CA ASN A 81 -18.37 14.76 19.14
C ASN A 81 -19.02 13.71 20.08
N THR A 82 -20.14 13.09 19.69
CA THR A 82 -20.83 12.11 20.56
C THR A 82 -20.09 10.78 20.65
N ILE A 83 -19.23 10.49 19.69
CA ILE A 83 -18.41 9.28 19.59
C ILE A 83 -16.94 9.72 19.54
N SER A 84 -16.06 8.92 20.15
CA SER A 84 -14.61 9.11 20.04
C SER A 84 -13.98 8.00 19.20
N PHE A 85 -12.81 8.29 18.62
CA PHE A 85 -12.00 7.30 17.93
C PHE A 85 -11.71 6.09 18.82
N GLU A 86 -11.43 6.30 20.11
CA GLU A 86 -11.14 5.23 21.05
C GLU A 86 -12.31 4.26 21.23
N ASN A 87 -13.54 4.77 21.22
CA ASN A 87 -14.75 3.98 21.43
C ASN A 87 -15.26 3.29 20.17
N ALA A 88 -14.93 3.80 18.97
CA ALA A 88 -15.48 3.29 17.72
C ALA A 88 -14.46 2.64 16.77
N SER A 89 -13.15 2.93 16.93
CA SER A 89 -12.14 2.45 15.99
C SER A 89 -11.95 0.92 16.07
N PRO A 90 -11.84 0.24 14.91
CA PRO A 90 -11.55 -1.17 14.86
C PRO A 90 -10.13 -1.54 15.30
N TYR A 91 -9.23 -0.56 15.48
CA TYR A 91 -7.91 -0.83 16.06
C TYR A 91 -7.95 -1.07 17.58
N LEU A 92 -8.92 -0.48 18.28
CA LEU A 92 -8.97 -0.43 19.75
C LEU A 92 -10.07 -1.31 20.32
N ASN A 93 -11.12 -1.53 19.55
CA ASN A 93 -12.27 -2.31 19.98
C ASN A 93 -12.17 -3.71 19.39
N ASN A 94 -12.39 -4.72 20.23
CA ASN A 94 -12.33 -6.12 19.82
C ASN A 94 -13.60 -6.48 19.05
N HIS A 95 -13.75 -5.96 17.84
CA HIS A 95 -14.82 -6.35 16.95
C HIS A 95 -14.55 -7.79 16.54
N LYS A 96 -15.38 -8.72 17.02
CA LYS A 96 -15.38 -10.09 16.48
C LYS A 96 -15.74 -10.09 15.00
N ASP A 97 -16.40 -9.02 14.55
CA ASP A 97 -16.85 -8.81 13.19
C ASP A 97 -16.09 -7.64 12.55
N TYR A 98 -15.07 -7.96 11.75
CA TYR A 98 -14.29 -7.01 10.96
C TYR A 98 -14.95 -6.69 9.60
N THR A 99 -16.28 -6.82 9.51
CA THR A 99 -17.06 -6.47 8.30
C THR A 99 -16.96 -4.99 7.97
N ILE A 100 -16.99 -4.09 8.95
CA ILE A 100 -16.87 -2.63 8.73
C ILE A 100 -15.60 -2.29 7.92
N PRO A 101 -14.37 -2.55 8.41
CA PRO A 101 -13.17 -2.21 7.65
C PRO A 101 -13.06 -2.98 6.32
N THR A 102 -13.74 -4.12 6.19
CA THR A 102 -13.78 -4.90 4.93
C THR A 102 -14.51 -4.16 3.81
N PHE A 103 -15.42 -3.23 4.09
CA PHE A 103 -16.05 -2.39 3.05
C PHE A 103 -15.12 -1.29 2.51
N TYR A 104 -14.07 -0.97 3.27
CA TYR A 104 -13.12 0.11 3.00
C TYR A 104 -11.72 -0.42 2.73
N THR A 105 -11.60 -1.63 2.18
CA THR A 105 -10.32 -2.25 1.82
C THR A 105 -10.16 -2.27 0.30
N ASN A 106 -9.37 -1.33 -0.22
CA ASN A 106 -9.17 -1.15 -1.65
C ASN A 106 -8.54 -2.35 -2.39
N GLY A 107 -8.53 -2.24 -3.72
CA GLY A 107 -7.95 -3.23 -4.64
C GLY A 107 -8.97 -4.25 -5.16
N TYR A 108 -8.54 -4.99 -6.19
CA TYR A 108 -9.43 -5.82 -7.02
C TYR A 108 -9.72 -7.20 -6.41
N LEU A 109 -8.71 -7.83 -5.80
CA LEU A 109 -8.84 -9.19 -5.28
C LEU A 109 -9.76 -9.27 -4.06
N THR A 110 -10.38 -10.44 -3.87
CA THR A 110 -11.22 -10.70 -2.70
C THR A 110 -10.38 -10.74 -1.44
N LYS A 111 -10.67 -9.84 -0.51
CA LYS A 111 -9.90 -9.65 0.72
C LYS A 111 -10.76 -9.12 1.86
N ARG A 112 -10.41 -9.45 3.09
CA ARG A 112 -11.10 -8.97 4.30
C ARG A 112 -10.16 -8.92 5.49
N TRP A 113 -10.45 -8.02 6.41
CA TRP A 113 -9.78 -8.03 7.70
C TRP A 113 -10.31 -9.19 8.53
N ILE A 114 -9.41 -9.92 9.19
CA ILE A 114 -9.76 -10.99 10.14
C ILE A 114 -9.30 -10.63 11.57
N SER A 115 -8.39 -9.66 11.68
CA SER A 115 -8.07 -8.94 12.90
C SER A 115 -7.53 -7.55 12.55
N SER A 116 -7.34 -6.68 13.54
CA SER A 116 -6.62 -5.40 13.35
C SER A 116 -5.18 -5.56 12.86
N THR A 117 -4.63 -6.78 12.95
CA THR A 117 -3.25 -7.11 12.57
C THR A 117 -3.13 -7.97 11.33
N GLN A 118 -4.25 -8.44 10.75
CA GLN A 118 -4.23 -9.45 9.70
C GLN A 118 -5.31 -9.21 8.64
N LEU A 119 -4.85 -9.11 7.40
CA LEU A 119 -5.69 -9.07 6.21
C LEU A 119 -5.63 -10.44 5.50
N LEU A 120 -6.78 -11.07 5.33
CA LEU A 120 -6.94 -12.26 4.50
C LEU A 120 -7.11 -11.82 3.05
N LYS A 121 -6.26 -12.32 2.14
CA LYS A 121 -6.35 -12.07 0.68
C LYS A 121 -6.47 -13.40 -0.04
N CYS A 122 -7.46 -13.52 -0.92
CA CYS A 122 -7.71 -14.71 -1.74
C CYS A 122 -7.21 -14.48 -3.17
N GLY A 123 -6.57 -15.49 -3.76
CA GLY A 123 -6.02 -15.39 -5.11
C GLY A 123 -5.43 -16.71 -5.59
N THR A 124 -4.99 -16.75 -6.85
CA THR A 124 -4.38 -17.93 -7.47
C THR A 124 -2.85 -17.94 -7.40
N ASN A 125 -2.21 -16.77 -7.27
CA ASN A 125 -0.75 -16.62 -7.26
C ASN A 125 -0.15 -16.57 -5.84
N ILE A 126 -0.78 -17.24 -4.88
CA ILE A 126 -0.44 -17.06 -3.46
C ILE A 126 1.00 -17.42 -3.09
N GLU A 127 1.55 -18.49 -3.69
CA GLU A 127 2.92 -18.94 -3.39
C GLU A 127 3.96 -17.94 -3.86
N ILE A 128 3.68 -17.27 -4.98
CA ILE A 128 4.56 -16.23 -5.53
C ILE A 128 4.58 -15.01 -4.61
N GLU A 129 3.41 -14.57 -4.12
CA GLU A 129 3.33 -13.42 -3.21
C GLU A 129 4.01 -13.71 -1.86
N ILE A 130 3.90 -14.95 -1.35
CA ILE A 130 4.66 -15.42 -0.18
C ILE A 130 6.18 -15.37 -0.44
N GLU A 131 6.64 -15.90 -1.59
CA GLU A 131 8.07 -15.94 -1.92
C GLU A 131 8.65 -14.52 -2.10
N CYS A 132 7.94 -13.62 -2.78
CA CYS A 132 8.33 -12.21 -2.93
C CYS A 132 8.44 -11.52 -1.56
N SER A 133 7.44 -11.67 -0.69
CA SER A 133 7.48 -11.13 0.67
C SER A 133 8.68 -11.65 1.46
N ARG A 134 8.91 -12.97 1.43
CA ARG A 134 10.03 -13.61 2.13
C ARG A 134 11.38 -13.10 1.63
N LEU A 135 11.59 -13.07 0.31
CA LEU A 135 12.86 -12.66 -0.31
C LEU A 135 13.15 -11.17 -0.06
N THR A 136 12.16 -10.30 -0.21
CA THR A 136 12.30 -8.87 0.08
C THR A 136 12.70 -8.62 1.54
N ARG A 137 12.04 -9.33 2.48
CA ARG A 137 12.39 -9.24 3.91
C ARG A 137 13.78 -9.81 4.22
N LEU A 138 14.19 -10.88 3.53
CA LEU A 138 15.55 -11.44 3.65
C LEU A 138 16.62 -10.45 3.17
N CYS A 139 16.28 -9.57 2.23
CA CYS A 139 17.12 -8.47 1.78
C CYS A 139 17.15 -7.26 2.74
N HIS A 140 16.49 -7.34 3.91
CA HIS A 140 16.32 -6.23 4.85
C HIS A 140 15.60 -5.02 4.26
N ILE A 141 14.72 -5.26 3.28
CA ILE A 141 13.84 -4.24 2.72
C ILE A 141 12.49 -4.35 3.45
N PRO A 142 11.94 -3.24 4.00
CA PRO A 142 10.62 -3.27 4.62
C PRO A 142 9.57 -3.79 3.65
N CYS A 143 8.88 -4.86 4.03
CA CYS A 143 7.83 -5.49 3.25
C CYS A 143 6.81 -6.14 4.19
N ALA A 144 5.53 -6.04 3.85
CA ALA A 144 4.46 -6.72 4.57
C ALA A 144 4.76 -8.22 4.61
N LYS A 145 4.62 -8.85 5.78
CA LYS A 145 4.85 -10.29 5.92
C LYS A 145 3.63 -11.03 5.42
N VAL A 146 3.85 -11.97 4.51
CA VAL A 146 2.81 -12.79 3.90
C VAL A 146 3.02 -14.24 4.31
N THR A 147 1.95 -14.89 4.75
CA THR A 147 1.96 -16.30 5.18
C THR A 147 0.82 -17.07 4.55
N HIS A 148 1.05 -18.35 4.26
CA HIS A 148 0.02 -19.25 3.76
C HIS A 148 -1.13 -19.39 4.79
N TYR A 149 -2.37 -19.31 4.31
CA TYR A 149 -3.57 -19.56 5.12
C TYR A 149 -4.30 -20.82 4.64
N ALA A 150 -4.60 -20.91 3.35
CA ALA A 150 -5.24 -22.04 2.71
C ALA A 150 -4.87 -22.10 1.22
N LYS A 151 -5.31 -23.14 0.50
CA LYS A 151 -4.95 -23.44 -0.90
C LYS A 151 -4.94 -22.23 -1.85
N ASN A 152 -5.85 -21.27 -1.67
CA ASN A 152 -5.96 -20.06 -2.50
C ASN A 152 -6.07 -18.79 -1.63
N ALA A 153 -5.48 -18.80 -0.44
CA ALA A 153 -5.56 -17.68 0.48
C ALA A 153 -4.28 -17.49 1.30
N ILE A 154 -3.94 -16.23 1.51
CA ILE A 154 -2.81 -15.76 2.31
C ILE A 154 -3.29 -14.80 3.39
N VAL A 155 -2.52 -14.74 4.47
CA VAL A 155 -2.63 -13.68 5.48
C VAL A 155 -1.46 -12.72 5.30
N ILE A 156 -1.78 -11.44 5.26
CA ILE A 156 -0.84 -10.33 5.22
C ILE A 156 -0.85 -9.67 6.61
N GLU A 157 0.31 -9.56 7.24
CA GLU A 157 0.46 -8.80 8.49
C GLU A 157 0.29 -7.31 8.23
N ASN A 158 -0.58 -6.68 9.02
CA ASN A 158 -0.83 -5.25 8.93
C ASN A 158 0.40 -4.47 9.38
N PHE A 159 0.82 -3.50 8.58
CA PHE A 159 1.93 -2.59 8.90
C PHE A 159 1.45 -1.23 9.46
N THR A 160 0.15 -1.05 9.64
CA THR A 160 -0.47 0.14 10.25
C THR A 160 -0.97 -0.17 11.67
N SER A 161 -1.36 0.88 12.38
CA SER A 161 -1.90 0.81 13.74
C SER A 161 -2.70 2.07 14.08
N LYS A 162 -3.19 2.16 15.31
CA LYS A 162 -3.80 3.39 15.86
C LYS A 162 -2.87 4.62 15.91
N ASP A 163 -1.57 4.41 15.72
CA ASP A 163 -0.53 5.46 15.80
C ASP A 163 0.15 5.71 14.45
N VAL A 164 0.05 4.77 13.50
CA VAL A 164 0.68 4.85 12.17
C VAL A 164 -0.34 4.46 11.10
N MET A 165 -0.63 5.38 10.18
CA MET A 165 -1.56 5.16 9.07
C MET A 165 -0.84 5.08 7.72
N PHE A 166 -1.47 4.40 6.77
CA PHE A 166 -1.03 4.32 5.38
C PHE A 166 -1.77 5.35 4.53
N GLU A 167 -1.03 6.03 3.65
CA GLU A 167 -1.57 6.84 2.57
C GLU A 167 -0.99 6.36 1.23
N ALA A 168 -1.86 5.86 0.36
CA ALA A 168 -1.48 5.43 -0.97
C ALA A 168 -0.97 6.61 -1.81
N ALA A 169 -0.04 6.33 -2.71
CA ALA A 169 0.67 7.35 -3.45
C ALA A 169 -0.28 8.10 -4.41
N ASP A 170 -1.28 7.40 -4.95
CA ASP A 170 -2.34 7.94 -5.82
C ASP A 170 -3.21 9.03 -5.20
N VAL A 171 -3.41 8.99 -3.89
CA VAL A 171 -4.19 9.99 -3.14
C VAL A 171 -3.32 10.91 -2.27
N SER A 172 -2.00 10.88 -2.46
CA SER A 172 -1.07 11.70 -1.69
C SER A 172 -0.99 13.16 -2.17
N GLY A 173 -1.39 13.44 -3.42
CA GLY A 173 -1.22 14.76 -4.03
C GLY A 173 0.26 15.18 -4.23
N ARG A 174 1.20 14.22 -4.18
CA ARG A 174 2.64 14.50 -4.29
C ARG A 174 3.21 14.32 -5.71
N PHE A 175 2.47 13.64 -6.58
CA PHE A 175 2.80 13.45 -8.01
C PHE A 175 1.53 13.11 -8.79
N ASN A 176 1.64 13.00 -10.12
CA ASN A 176 0.52 12.57 -10.97
C ASN A 176 0.44 11.03 -11.00
N PRO A 177 -0.60 10.40 -10.44
CA PRO A 177 -0.71 8.93 -10.38
C PRO A 177 -0.76 8.24 -11.74
N ASP A 178 -1.24 8.94 -12.76
CA ASP A 178 -1.41 8.38 -14.12
C ASP A 178 -0.19 8.64 -15.01
N ASN A 179 0.77 9.45 -14.54
CA ASN A 179 1.94 9.85 -15.32
C ASN A 179 3.14 10.09 -14.40
N PHE A 180 3.73 9.01 -13.91
CA PHE A 180 4.99 9.02 -13.16
C PHE A 180 5.96 7.98 -13.73
N ASN A 181 7.24 8.16 -13.43
CA ASN A 181 8.30 7.23 -13.80
C ASN A 181 9.27 7.01 -12.62
N GLU A 182 10.33 6.23 -12.86
CA GLU A 182 11.34 5.88 -11.88
C GLU A 182 12.04 7.12 -11.29
N ALA A 183 12.22 8.20 -12.06
CA ALA A 183 12.83 9.42 -11.53
C ALA A 183 11.95 10.09 -10.48
N ASP A 184 10.62 10.10 -10.68
CA ASP A 184 9.67 10.61 -9.68
C ASP A 184 9.72 9.77 -8.39
N ILE A 185 9.76 8.44 -8.54
CA ILE A 185 9.87 7.51 -7.41
C ILE A 185 11.18 7.72 -6.64
N LEU A 186 12.31 7.87 -7.34
CA LEU A 186 13.62 8.11 -6.72
C LEU A 186 13.69 9.49 -6.07
N HIS A 187 13.02 10.49 -6.64
CA HIS A 187 12.93 11.83 -6.05
C HIS A 187 12.17 11.81 -4.71
N LEU A 188 11.05 11.09 -4.65
CA LEU A 188 10.17 11.05 -3.48
C LEU A 188 10.64 10.09 -2.39
N PHE A 189 11.16 8.92 -2.76
CA PHE A 189 11.43 7.82 -1.83
C PHE A 189 12.91 7.43 -1.75
N HIS A 190 13.77 8.05 -2.56
CA HIS A 190 15.21 7.82 -2.56
C HIS A 190 15.56 6.32 -2.60
N LEU A 191 16.39 5.86 -1.67
CA LEU A 191 16.82 4.47 -1.59
C LEU A 191 15.65 3.48 -1.45
N LYS A 192 14.58 3.84 -0.75
CA LYS A 192 13.40 2.96 -0.61
C LYS A 192 12.65 2.83 -1.94
N GLY A 193 12.58 3.91 -2.71
CA GLY A 193 12.06 3.88 -4.08
C GLY A 193 12.91 3.00 -4.99
N PHE A 194 14.24 3.09 -4.87
CA PHE A 194 15.16 2.22 -5.59
C PHE A 194 14.97 0.74 -5.21
N HIS A 195 14.80 0.43 -3.93
CA HIS A 195 14.51 -0.94 -3.47
C HIS A 195 13.27 -1.51 -4.15
N MET A 196 12.19 -0.72 -4.24
CA MET A 196 10.97 -1.11 -4.95
C MET A 196 11.24 -1.42 -6.43
N ILE A 197 11.83 -0.46 -7.17
CA ILE A 197 12.16 -0.61 -8.59
C ILE A 197 12.99 -1.88 -8.83
N LEU A 198 14.02 -2.10 -8.00
CA LEU A 198 14.88 -3.27 -8.12
C LEU A 198 14.14 -4.58 -7.82
N THR A 199 13.30 -4.63 -6.78
CA THR A 199 12.53 -5.84 -6.45
C THR A 199 11.49 -6.14 -7.51
N ASP A 200 10.77 -5.14 -8.03
CA ASP A 200 9.81 -5.31 -9.11
C ASP A 200 10.51 -5.77 -10.39
N ALA A 201 11.71 -5.26 -10.68
CA ALA A 201 12.54 -5.73 -11.78
C ALA A 201 12.99 -7.19 -11.61
N ILE A 202 13.39 -7.63 -10.41
CA ILE A 202 13.82 -9.02 -10.18
C ILE A 202 12.62 -9.98 -10.22
N PHE A 203 11.49 -9.59 -9.64
CA PHE A 203 10.28 -10.40 -9.61
C PHE A 203 9.47 -10.33 -10.91
N GLY A 204 9.78 -9.37 -11.78
CA GLY A 204 9.00 -9.12 -13.00
C GLY A 204 7.57 -8.71 -12.68
N ASN A 205 7.40 -7.84 -11.68
CA ASN A 205 6.10 -7.34 -11.26
C ASN A 205 5.58 -6.30 -12.26
N GLY A 206 4.50 -6.66 -12.96
CA GLY A 206 3.95 -5.85 -14.04
C GLY A 206 3.02 -4.71 -13.59
N ASP A 207 2.60 -4.69 -12.32
CA ASP A 207 1.48 -3.85 -11.86
C ASP A 207 1.83 -2.97 -10.64
N ARG A 208 3.01 -2.34 -10.65
CA ARG A 208 3.35 -1.34 -9.64
C ARG A 208 2.71 0.02 -9.97
N HIS A 209 1.39 0.11 -9.86
CA HIS A 209 0.67 1.38 -9.99
C HIS A 209 0.70 2.20 -8.68
N ALA A 210 0.27 3.46 -8.73
CA ALA A 210 0.34 4.41 -7.61
C ALA A 210 -0.48 4.02 -6.36
N GLY A 211 -1.38 3.05 -6.47
CA GLY A 211 -2.12 2.47 -5.34
C GLY A 211 -1.36 1.35 -4.62
N ASN A 212 -0.29 0.82 -5.22
CA ASN A 212 0.53 -0.30 -4.73
C ASN A 212 1.84 0.16 -4.06
N PHE A 213 1.95 1.44 -3.73
CA PHE A 213 2.97 2.00 -2.84
C PHE A 213 2.44 3.28 -2.19
N GLY A 214 3.21 3.86 -1.28
CA GLY A 214 2.80 5.10 -0.62
C GLY A 214 3.61 5.41 0.62
N TYR A 215 2.95 6.02 1.59
CA TYR A 215 3.58 6.62 2.75
C TYR A 215 3.01 6.04 4.05
N LEU A 216 3.87 5.89 5.05
CA LEU A 216 3.45 5.85 6.44
C LEU A 216 3.34 7.27 6.97
N ARG A 217 2.26 7.56 7.69
CA ARG A 217 2.03 8.83 8.37
C ARG A 217 1.74 8.60 9.85
N ASP A 218 2.12 9.55 10.68
CA ASP A 218 1.74 9.56 12.10
C ASP A 218 0.24 9.87 12.21
N ALA A 219 -0.51 9.00 12.87
CA ALA A 219 -1.97 9.13 12.98
C ALA A 219 -2.42 10.21 13.97
N ASN A 220 -1.51 10.76 14.79
CA ASN A 220 -1.78 11.82 15.76
C ASN A 220 -1.43 13.21 15.20
N THR A 221 -0.39 13.31 14.37
CA THR A 221 0.11 14.59 13.83
C THR A 221 -0.17 14.77 12.34
N GLY A 222 -0.35 13.70 11.59
CA GLY A 222 -0.44 13.72 10.13
C GLY A 222 0.92 13.81 9.43
N GLU A 223 2.04 13.80 10.16
CA GLU A 223 3.38 13.88 9.58
C GLU A 223 3.72 12.65 8.72
N TYR A 224 4.46 12.87 7.63
CA TYR A 224 4.98 11.78 6.80
C TYR A 224 6.23 11.18 7.43
N LEU A 225 6.18 9.89 7.74
CA LEU A 225 7.23 9.17 8.45
C LEU A 225 8.24 8.54 7.49
N SER A 226 7.73 7.79 6.51
CA SER A 226 8.56 7.14 5.49
C SER A 226 7.73 6.60 4.33
N MET A 227 8.39 6.03 3.31
CA MET A 227 7.74 5.08 2.40
C MET A 227 7.11 3.92 3.19
N ALA A 228 5.93 3.48 2.78
CA ALA A 228 5.31 2.26 3.28
C ALA A 228 6.17 1.02 3.00
N PRO A 229 6.10 -0.03 3.83
CA PRO A 229 6.65 -1.34 3.45
C PRO A 229 6.10 -1.78 2.10
N LEU A 230 6.89 -2.49 1.31
CA LEU A 230 6.39 -3.04 0.04
C LEU A 230 5.29 -4.08 0.31
N TYR A 231 4.30 -4.13 -0.57
CA TYR A 231 3.18 -5.09 -0.55
C TYR A 231 2.69 -5.29 -2.00
N ASP A 232 1.69 -6.13 -2.20
CA ASP A 232 1.10 -6.44 -3.52
C ASP A 232 2.15 -6.88 -4.56
N PHE A 233 2.47 -8.18 -4.53
CA PHE A 233 3.31 -8.84 -5.52
C PHE A 233 2.53 -9.94 -6.28
N ASP A 234 1.21 -9.82 -6.37
CA ASP A 234 0.34 -10.78 -7.08
C ASP A 234 0.56 -10.79 -8.60
N HIS A 235 1.08 -9.69 -9.14
CA HIS A 235 1.52 -9.50 -10.52
C HIS A 235 3.02 -9.79 -10.76
N ALA A 236 3.72 -10.37 -9.78
CA ALA A 236 5.04 -10.93 -10.03
C ALA A 236 4.97 -12.06 -11.08
N LEU A 237 6.02 -12.15 -11.90
CA LEU A 237 6.12 -13.03 -13.09
C LEU A 237 5.28 -12.62 -14.31
N ASP A 238 4.69 -11.42 -14.33
CA ASP A 238 4.14 -10.85 -15.56
C ASP A 238 5.25 -10.66 -16.61
N ALA A 239 6.43 -10.21 -16.16
CA ALA A 239 7.66 -10.23 -16.95
C ALA A 239 8.55 -11.42 -16.56
N LYS A 240 8.90 -12.26 -17.54
CA LYS A 240 9.75 -13.45 -17.33
C LYS A 240 11.11 -13.38 -18.03
N GLY A 241 11.27 -12.42 -18.94
CA GLY A 241 12.47 -12.22 -19.74
C GLY A 241 13.63 -11.62 -18.96
N THR A 242 14.73 -11.33 -19.67
CA THR A 242 15.89 -10.59 -19.14
C THR A 242 16.23 -9.37 -19.98
N THR A 243 15.30 -8.94 -20.82
CA THR A 243 15.46 -7.86 -21.81
C THR A 243 14.27 -6.89 -21.80
N ASP A 244 13.39 -6.98 -20.80
CA ASP A 244 12.28 -6.05 -20.61
C ASP A 244 12.73 -4.76 -19.89
N ASN A 245 11.91 -3.72 -20.01
CA ASN A 245 12.22 -2.39 -19.51
C ASN A 245 12.43 -2.38 -17.99
N LEU A 246 11.64 -3.12 -17.20
CA LEU A 246 11.82 -3.19 -15.74
C LEU A 246 13.27 -3.55 -15.38
N LEU A 247 13.83 -4.57 -16.05
CA LEU A 247 15.19 -5.02 -15.79
C LEU A 247 16.24 -4.03 -16.30
N LEU A 248 16.05 -3.49 -17.51
CA LEU A 248 16.97 -2.53 -18.11
C LEU A 248 17.05 -1.23 -17.29
N ASP A 249 15.90 -0.71 -16.87
CA ASP A 249 15.81 0.52 -16.09
C ASP A 249 16.44 0.33 -14.71
N ALA A 250 16.15 -0.77 -14.02
CA ALA A 250 16.80 -1.10 -12.76
C ALA A 250 18.33 -1.21 -12.90
N ILE A 251 18.85 -1.80 -13.97
CA ILE A 251 20.30 -1.88 -14.23
C ILE A 251 20.88 -0.49 -14.49
N ASN A 252 20.23 0.33 -15.32
CA ASN A 252 20.70 1.67 -15.65
C ASN A 252 20.73 2.58 -14.41
N ILE A 253 19.68 2.54 -13.59
CA ILE A 253 19.60 3.26 -12.31
C ILE A 253 20.67 2.75 -11.34
N SER A 254 20.89 1.43 -11.29
CA SER A 254 21.97 0.87 -10.46
C SER A 254 23.34 1.39 -10.89
N LYS A 255 23.60 1.53 -12.19
CA LYS A 255 24.88 2.05 -12.71
C LYS A 255 25.08 3.55 -12.47
N SER A 256 24.01 4.33 -12.33
CA SER A 256 24.10 5.79 -12.21
C SER A 256 24.49 6.29 -10.82
N ASN A 257 24.38 5.44 -9.79
CA ASN A 257 24.66 5.81 -8.40
C ASN A 257 25.39 4.68 -7.66
N LYS A 258 26.51 5.01 -6.99
CA LYS A 258 27.34 4.02 -6.27
C LYS A 258 26.55 3.25 -5.20
N GLN A 259 25.72 3.93 -4.41
CA GLN A 259 24.90 3.31 -3.37
C GLN A 259 23.87 2.35 -3.99
N TYR A 260 23.25 2.73 -5.11
CA TYR A 260 22.30 1.87 -5.82
C TYR A 260 22.99 0.65 -6.44
N LYS A 261 24.20 0.82 -6.99
CA LYS A 261 25.02 -0.30 -7.49
C LYS A 261 25.31 -1.33 -6.38
N GLU A 262 25.75 -0.85 -5.22
CA GLU A 262 26.09 -1.70 -4.06
C GLU A 262 24.85 -2.47 -3.56
N GLU A 263 23.72 -1.77 -3.42
CA GLU A 263 22.45 -2.38 -3.02
C GLU A 263 21.93 -3.38 -4.06
N ALA A 264 22.04 -3.07 -5.35
CA ALA A 264 21.67 -3.99 -6.43
C ALA A 264 22.46 -5.29 -6.38
N ILE A 265 23.78 -5.20 -6.17
CA ILE A 265 24.64 -6.38 -6.03
C ILE A 265 24.25 -7.18 -4.79
N ARG A 266 24.04 -6.52 -3.65
CA ARG A 266 23.67 -7.18 -2.39
C ARG A 266 22.33 -7.91 -2.53
N ILE A 267 21.29 -7.21 -2.94
CA ILE A 267 19.91 -7.71 -3.07
C ILE A 267 19.85 -8.84 -4.10
N SER A 268 20.43 -8.64 -5.28
CA SER A 268 20.42 -9.66 -6.34
C SER A 268 21.20 -10.91 -5.92
N THR A 269 22.29 -10.77 -5.18
CA THR A 269 23.05 -11.92 -4.64
C THR A 269 22.20 -12.71 -3.64
N ILE A 270 21.54 -12.03 -2.70
CA ILE A 270 20.67 -12.67 -1.72
C ILE A 270 19.54 -13.41 -2.43
N ILE A 271 18.84 -12.75 -3.37
CA ILE A 271 17.70 -13.35 -4.06
C ILE A 271 18.14 -14.56 -4.90
N ALA A 272 19.20 -14.43 -5.71
CA ALA A 272 19.68 -15.52 -6.56
C ALA A 272 20.05 -16.80 -5.77
N ASN A 273 20.58 -16.63 -4.55
CA ASN A 273 21.00 -17.74 -3.69
C ASN A 273 19.85 -18.34 -2.86
N ASN A 274 18.74 -17.62 -2.67
CA ASN A 274 17.69 -18.01 -1.73
C ASN A 274 16.30 -18.25 -2.37
N THR A 275 16.18 -18.09 -3.69
CA THR A 275 14.94 -18.34 -4.44
C THR A 275 14.94 -19.75 -5.03
N SER A 276 13.80 -20.45 -4.98
CA SER A 276 13.58 -21.66 -5.80
C SER A 276 13.06 -21.33 -7.20
N ASN A 277 12.53 -20.12 -7.39
CA ASN A 277 11.98 -19.66 -8.66
C ASN A 277 13.09 -19.36 -9.69
N GLU A 278 13.07 -20.06 -10.81
CA GLU A 278 14.08 -19.94 -11.87
C GLU A 278 14.07 -18.55 -12.54
N VAL A 279 12.89 -17.92 -12.71
CA VAL A 279 12.77 -16.57 -13.29
C VAL A 279 13.45 -15.55 -12.39
N PHE A 280 13.13 -15.56 -11.08
CA PHE A 280 13.76 -14.66 -10.11
C PHE A 280 15.27 -14.84 -10.09
N ARG A 281 15.74 -16.09 -10.11
CA ARG A 281 17.17 -16.42 -10.15
C ARG A 281 17.85 -15.89 -11.41
N LYS A 282 17.25 -16.10 -12.59
CA LYS A 282 17.77 -15.62 -13.87
C LYS A 282 17.83 -14.10 -13.92
N ARG A 283 16.77 -13.41 -13.52
CA ARG A 283 16.69 -11.94 -13.52
C ARG A 283 17.69 -11.32 -12.55
N ALA A 284 17.79 -11.83 -11.30
CA ALA A 284 18.80 -11.40 -10.35
C ALA A 284 20.24 -11.65 -10.85
N SER A 285 20.50 -12.81 -11.47
CA SER A 285 21.82 -13.14 -12.03
C SER A 285 22.19 -12.24 -13.21
N CYS A 286 21.21 -11.84 -14.02
CA CYS A 286 21.41 -10.87 -15.11
C CYS A 286 21.91 -9.52 -14.58
N ILE A 287 21.27 -9.00 -13.53
CA ILE A 287 21.71 -7.75 -12.86
C ILE A 287 23.15 -7.91 -12.33
N LEU A 288 23.45 -9.01 -11.65
CA LEU A 288 24.80 -9.25 -11.11
C LEU A 288 25.87 -9.26 -12.20
N LYS A 289 25.61 -9.91 -13.33
CA LYS A 289 26.53 -9.92 -14.48
C LYS A 289 26.78 -8.50 -14.98
N GLN A 290 25.71 -7.73 -15.18
CA GLN A 290 25.77 -6.37 -15.73
C GLN A 290 26.41 -5.32 -14.81
N LEU A 291 26.51 -5.59 -13.50
CA LEU A 291 27.10 -4.64 -12.53
C LEU A 291 28.51 -5.03 -12.08
N LYS A 292 28.94 -6.28 -12.30
CA LYS A 292 30.30 -6.75 -11.98
C LYS A 292 31.28 -6.62 -13.15
N GLU A 293 30.75 -6.44 -14.36
CA GLU A 293 31.48 -5.88 -15.52
C GLU A 293 31.77 -4.39 -15.30
#